data_AF-A0A1M6BAP7-F1
#
_entry.id   AF-A0A1M6BAP7-F1
#
_cell.length_a   1.000
_cell.length_b   1.000
_cell.length_c   1.000
_cell.angle_alpha   90.00
_cell.angle_beta   90.00
_cell.angle_gamma   90.00
#
_symmetry.space_group_name_H-M   'P 1'
#
loop_
_entity.id
_entity.type
_entity.pdbx_description
1 polymer ?
#
loop_
_entity_poly.entity_id
_entity_poly.type
_entity_poly.pdbx_seq_one_letter_code
_entity_poly.pdbx_strand_id
1 'polypeptide(L)' 'MVFAYGYLDERQSAWCDRHRRAFEYFGEASQMIVPDNASTASNQISKTERAREVNREYAEFLEYYRTAAVPPEPEAR' A
#
# COMPACT_ATOMS: atom_id res chain seq x y z
N MET A 1 9.48 2.14 -17.85
CA MET A 1 10.28 2.84 -16.82
C MET A 1 10.22 2.06 -15.52
N VAL A 2 11.25 2.12 -14.69
CA VAL A 2 11.33 1.37 -13.41
C VAL A 2 11.81 2.33 -12.33
N PHE A 3 11.17 2.29 -11.17
CA PHE A 3 11.58 3.00 -9.96
C PHE A 3 11.91 1.98 -8.86
N ALA A 4 12.99 2.20 -8.12
CA ALA A 4 13.37 1.37 -6.98
C ALA A 4 14.05 2.24 -5.91
N TYR A 5 13.67 2.04 -4.65
CA TYR A 5 14.27 2.72 -3.49
C TYR A 5 14.23 1.82 -2.26
N GLY A 6 15.35 1.72 -1.54
CA GLY A 6 15.49 0.87 -0.35
C GLY A 6 15.16 1.58 0.95
N TYR A 7 14.53 0.87 1.88
CA TYR A 7 14.26 1.32 3.25
C TYR A 7 14.87 0.35 4.26
N LEU A 8 15.16 0.84 5.47
CA LEU A 8 15.74 0.03 6.54
C LEU A 8 14.70 -0.76 7.34
N ASP A 9 13.42 -0.42 7.20
CA ASP A 9 12.30 -1.08 7.86
C ASP A 9 11.04 -1.08 6.98
N GLU A 10 10.07 -1.89 7.39
CA GLU A 10 8.79 -2.08 6.68
C GLU A 10 7.62 -1.39 7.39
N ARG A 11 7.87 -0.32 8.15
CA ARG A 11 6.83 0.39 8.91
C ARG A 11 5.99 1.29 8.00
N GLN A 12 4.83 1.70 8.50
CA GLN A 12 3.86 2.50 7.74
C GLN A 12 4.44 3.81 7.18
N SER A 13 5.34 4.47 7.92
CA SER A 13 6.01 5.69 7.45
C SER A 13 6.89 5.46 6.23
N ALA A 14 7.71 4.39 6.24
CA ALA A 14 8.49 3.96 5.09
C ALA A 14 7.58 3.53 3.93
N TRP A 15 6.45 2.90 4.25
CA TRP A 15 5.45 2.47 3.27
C TRP A 15 4.75 3.62 2.55
N CYS A 16 4.42 4.72 3.25
CA CYS A 16 3.85 5.90 2.60
C CYS A 16 4.92 6.66 1.81
N ASP A 17 6.13 6.80 2.35
CA ASP A 17 7.21 7.55 1.68
C ASP A 17 7.61 6.94 0.34
N ARG A 18 7.68 5.59 0.26
CA ARG A 18 8.05 4.92 -1.00
C ARG A 18 7.02 5.15 -2.12
N HIS A 19 5.72 5.19 -1.79
CA HIS A 19 4.66 5.47 -2.77
C HIS A 19 4.69 6.93 -3.20
N ARG A 20 4.88 7.86 -2.25
CA ARG A 20 5.10 9.29 -2.56
C ARG A 20 6.26 9.46 -3.55
N ARG A 21 7.42 8.85 -3.27
CA ARG A 21 8.60 8.95 -4.16
C ARG A 21 8.36 8.32 -5.52
N ALA A 22 7.64 7.21 -5.58
CA ALA A 22 7.26 6.60 -6.85
C ALA A 22 6.37 7.54 -7.67
N PHE A 23 5.35 8.14 -7.05
CA PHE A 23 4.48 9.12 -7.70
C PHE A 23 5.26 10.34 -8.21
N GLU A 24 6.20 10.86 -7.42
CA GLU A 24 7.09 11.95 -7.83
C GLU A 24 7.98 11.56 -9.02
N TYR A 25 8.51 10.34 -9.05
CA TYR A 25 9.32 9.85 -10.15
C TYR A 25 8.53 9.70 -11.46
N PHE A 26 7.29 9.20 -11.37
CA PHE A 26 6.41 9.04 -12.54
C PHE A 26 5.68 10.33 -12.92
N GLY A 27 5.67 11.34 -12.05
CA GLY A 27 5.04 12.65 -12.25
C GLY A 27 3.54 12.69 -11.95
N GLU A 28 2.95 11.59 -11.51
CA GLU A 28 1.54 11.48 -11.16
C GLU A 28 1.28 10.38 -10.12
N ALA A 29 0.15 10.50 -9.41
CA ALA A 29 -0.32 9.46 -8.50
C ALA A 29 -0.95 8.30 -9.29
N SER A 30 -0.70 7.07 -8.85
CA SER A 30 -1.38 5.91 -9.43
C SER A 30 -2.87 5.91 -9.07
N GLN A 31 -3.71 5.40 -9.98
CA GLN A 31 -5.12 5.16 -9.65
C GLN A 31 -5.29 3.98 -8.68
N MET A 32 -4.38 3.00 -8.72
CA MET A 32 -4.48 1.78 -7.93
C MET A 32 -3.10 1.28 -7.50
N ILE A 33 -3.03 0.76 -6.26
CA ILE A 33 -1.89 0.05 -5.71
C ILE A 33 -2.33 -1.38 -5.36
N VAL A 34 -1.55 -2.37 -5.78
CA VAL A 34 -1.65 -3.74 -5.30
C VAL A 34 -0.49 -3.99 -4.34
N PRO A 35 -0.72 -4.00 -3.02
CA PRO A 35 0.34 -4.20 -2.05
C PRO A 35 0.70 -5.68 -1.95
N ASP A 36 1.97 -6.00 -2.15
CA ASP A 36 2.53 -7.34 -1.95
C ASP A 36 2.58 -7.72 -0.45
N ASN A 37 3.00 -6.79 0.40
CA ASN A 37 2.97 -6.92 1.86
C ASN A 37 1.69 -6.29 2.43
N ALA A 38 0.57 -6.97 2.21
CA ALA A 38 -0.72 -6.48 2.64
C ALA A 38 -0.85 -6.37 4.16
N SER A 39 0.00 -6.95 5.02
CA SER A 39 -0.06 -6.70 6.48
C SER A 39 0.42 -5.30 6.89
N THR A 40 1.40 -4.73 6.18
CA THR A 40 1.81 -3.33 6.42
C THR A 40 0.74 -2.39 5.89
N ALA A 41 0.16 -2.68 4.72
CA ALA A 41 -0.90 -1.86 4.12
C ALA A 41 -2.28 -2.04 4.77
N SER A 42 -2.55 -3.17 5.41
CA SER A 42 -3.87 -3.52 5.92
C SER A 42 -3.79 -4.44 7.15
N ASN A 43 -4.63 -4.17 8.15
CA ASN A 43 -4.77 -5.03 9.31
C ASN A 43 -5.86 -6.08 9.03
N GLN A 44 -5.69 -7.30 9.56
CA GLN A 44 -6.79 -8.25 9.60
C GLN A 44 -7.92 -7.68 10.45
N ILE A 45 -9.13 -7.65 9.90
CA ILE A 45 -10.33 -7.14 10.60
C ILE A 45 -10.70 -8.06 11.77
N SER A 46 -10.51 -9.37 11.59
CA SER A 46 -10.64 -10.36 12.66
C SER A 46 -9.81 -11.61 12.35
N LYS A 47 -9.51 -12.45 13.37
CA LYS A 47 -8.80 -13.73 13.17
C LYS A 47 -9.55 -14.72 12.27
N THR A 48 -10.85 -14.51 12.04
CA THR A 48 -11.74 -15.40 11.31
C THR A 48 -12.08 -14.85 9.92
N GLU A 49 -11.96 -13.55 9.70
CA GLU A 49 -12.23 -12.92 8.40
C GLU A 49 -10.98 -12.78 7.54
N ARG A 50 -11.13 -13.13 6.26
CA ARG A 50 -10.14 -12.83 5.22
C ARG A 50 -10.13 -11.37 4.79
N ALA A 51 -11.12 -10.59 5.22
CA ALA A 51 -11.17 -9.16 4.94
C ALA A 51 -10.05 -8.45 5.71
N ARG A 52 -9.26 -7.67 4.97
CA ARG A 52 -8.21 -6.81 5.52
C ARG A 52 -8.66 -5.37 5.33
N GLU A 53 -8.71 -4.62 6.41
CA GLU A 53 -9.00 -3.19 6.37
C GLU A 53 -7.68 -2.44 6.31
N VAL A 54 -7.60 -1.49 5.38
CA VAL A 54 -6.46 -0.59 5.30
C VAL A 54 -6.35 0.16 6.62
N ASN A 55 -5.16 0.19 7.23
CA ASN A 55 -5.01 0.94 8.48
C ASN A 55 -5.28 2.44 8.24
N ARG A 56 -5.67 3.16 9.29
CA ARG A 56 -6.12 4.56 9.16
C ARG A 56 -5.09 5.45 8.47
N GLU A 57 -3.81 5.33 8.83
CA GLU A 57 -2.74 6.15 8.26
C GLU A 57 -2.59 5.91 6.75
N TYR A 58 -2.69 4.65 6.31
CA TYR A 58 -2.61 4.34 4.89
C TYR A 58 -3.89 4.72 4.14
N ALA A 59 -5.05 4.65 4.78
CA ALA A 59 -6.32 5.11 4.19
C ALA A 59 -6.31 6.62 3.93
N GLU A 60 -5.83 7.41 4.88
CA GLU A 60 -5.64 8.87 4.73
C GLU A 60 -4.66 9.19 3.59
N PHE A 61 -3.56 8.43 3.48
CA PHE A 61 -2.62 8.55 2.36
C PHE A 61 -3.31 8.29 1.01
N LEU A 62 -4.06 7.19 0.90
CA LEU A 62 -4.77 6.81 -0.32
C LEU A 62 -5.80 7.87 -0.73
N GLU A 63 -6.54 8.41 0.24
CA GLU A 63 -7.51 9.49 0.00
C GLU A 63 -6.83 10.76 -0.51
N TYR A 64 -5.73 11.18 0.10
CA TYR A 64 -4.97 12.36 -0.33
C TYR A 64 -4.49 12.27 -1.79
N TYR A 65 -3.96 11.10 -2.19
CA TYR A 65 -3.50 10.87 -3.56
C TYR A 65 -4.61 10.46 -4.53
N ARG A 66 -5.86 10.29 -4.05
CA ARG A 66 -6.99 9.74 -4.83
C ARG A 66 -6.65 8.38 -5.46
N THR A 67 -5.94 7.55 -4.71
CA THR A 67 -5.46 6.23 -5.11
C THR A 67 -6.27 5.16 -4.38
N ALA A 68 -6.64 4.08 -5.06
CA ALA A 68 -7.22 2.91 -4.42
C ALA A 68 -6.13 1.90 -4.02
N ALA A 69 -6.36 1.11 -2.97
CA ALA A 69 -5.56 -0.09 -2.70
C ALA A 69 -6.45 -1.33 -2.81
N VAL A 70 -5.99 -2.33 -3.57
CA VAL A 70 -6.69 -3.61 -3.73
C VAL A 70 -5.80 -4.70 -3.16
N PRO A 71 -6.29 -5.56 -2.24
CA PRO A 71 -5.49 -6.66 -1.72
C PRO A 71 -5.05 -7.59 -2.86
N PRO A 72 -3.86 -8.20 -2.74
CA PRO A 72 -3.42 -9.18 -3.73
C PRO A 72 -4.40 -10.36 -3.72
N GLU A 73 -4.69 -10.91 -4.91
CA GLU A 73 -5.50 -12.13 -5.00
C GLU A 73 -4.84 -13.24 -4.16
N PRO A 74 -5.61 -14.03 -3.40
CA PRO A 74 -5.06 -15.19 -2.73
C PRO A 74 -4.47 -16.12 -3.80
N GLU A 75 -3.18 -16.47 -3.67
CA GLU A 75 -2.55 -17.46 -4.55
C GLU A 75 -3.46 -18.70 -4.61
N ALA A 76 -3.84 -19.12 -5.83
CA ALA A 76 -4.54 -20.37 -6.03
C ALA A 76 -3.62 -21.48 -5.51
N ARG A 77 -4.06 -22.11 -4.42
CA ARG A 77 -3.33 -23.15 -3.70
C ARG A 77 -2.92 -24.32 -4.61
#